data_AF-A0A4Q4WIE6-F1
#
_entry.id   AF-A0A4Q4WIE6-F1
#
_cell.length_a   1.000
_cell.length_b   1.000
_cell.length_c   1.000
_cell.angle_alpha   90.00
_cell.angle_beta   90.00
_cell.angle_gamma   90.00
#
_symmetry.space_group_name_H-M   'P 1'
#
loop_
_entity.id
_entity.type
_entity.pdbx_description
1 polymer ?
#
loop_
_entity_poly.entity_id
_entity_poly.type
_entity_poly.pdbx_seq_one_letter_code
_entity_poly.pdbx_strand_id
1 'polypeptide(L)'
;MIRSLWISKTGMDAQQSQLDVISNNLANVNTTGFKRSRAVFEDLLYQNVREPGAQSSQQTTLPSGMQIGTGTRIVATERLHTQGNLQQTGNSTDVAINGNGFFQVQMPDGTLAYTRDGSFQINAQGQLVTSSGYPVQPAVTVPQNATSLTIGKDGVVTVTTPGTVNNTQVGTFQLANFINPAGLRSMGENLYAETEASELR
;
A
#
# COMPACT_ATOMS: atom_id res chain seq x y z
N MET A 1 -27.31 -31.96 4.60
CA MET A 1 -27.38 -31.29 3.28
C MET A 1 -27.16 -29.77 3.36
N ILE A 2 -27.78 -29.03 4.29
CA ILE A 2 -27.61 -27.56 4.33
C ILE A 2 -26.17 -27.13 4.66
N ARG A 3 -25.49 -27.80 5.60
CA ARG A 3 -24.13 -27.42 6.04
C ARG A 3 -23.05 -27.58 4.98
N SER A 4 -23.07 -28.67 4.21
CA SER A 4 -22.12 -28.88 3.11
C SER A 4 -22.26 -27.79 2.05
N LEU A 5 -23.49 -27.34 1.76
CA LEU A 5 -23.73 -26.25 0.82
C LEU A 5 -23.15 -24.92 1.33
N TRP A 6 -23.26 -24.62 2.62
CA TRP A 6 -22.63 -23.44 3.22
C TRP A 6 -21.10 -23.48 3.19
N ILE A 7 -20.50 -24.64 3.47
CA ILE A 7 -19.04 -24.84 3.37
C ILE A 7 -18.58 -24.66 1.93
N SER A 8 -19.29 -25.24 0.96
CA SER A 8 -18.98 -25.04 -0.46
C SER A 8 -19.16 -23.58 -0.89
N LYS A 9 -20.18 -22.89 -0.39
CA LYS A 9 -20.41 -21.46 -0.65
C LYS A 9 -19.26 -20.61 -0.12
N THR A 10 -18.88 -20.77 1.14
CA THR A 10 -17.80 -19.97 1.74
C THR A 10 -16.47 -20.22 1.04
N GLY A 11 -16.19 -21.46 0.63
CA GLY A 11 -15.05 -21.79 -0.23
C GLY A 11 -15.10 -21.08 -1.59
N MET A 12 -16.25 -21.07 -2.25
CA MET A 12 -16.44 -20.39 -3.54
C MET A 12 -16.29 -18.86 -3.42
N ASP A 13 -16.92 -18.26 -2.41
CA ASP A 13 -16.83 -16.82 -2.14
C ASP A 13 -15.39 -16.39 -1.85
N ALA A 14 -14.65 -17.20 -1.09
CA ALA A 14 -13.24 -16.97 -0.80
C ALA A 14 -12.36 -17.10 -2.06
N GLN A 15 -12.62 -18.09 -2.91
CA GLN A 15 -11.90 -18.23 -4.19
C GLN A 15 -12.21 -17.08 -5.15
N GLN A 16 -13.48 -16.63 -5.23
CA GLN A 16 -13.87 -15.48 -6.03
C GLN A 16 -13.10 -14.22 -5.60
N SER A 17 -13.10 -13.94 -4.30
CA SER A 17 -12.36 -12.79 -3.76
C SER A 17 -10.85 -12.90 -4.00
N GLN A 18 -10.28 -14.11 -3.97
CA GLN A 18 -8.88 -14.33 -4.35
C GLN A 18 -8.62 -13.97 -5.81
N LEU A 19 -9.51 -14.40 -6.71
CA LEU A 19 -9.44 -14.08 -8.13
C LEU A 19 -9.57 -12.58 -8.36
N ASP A 20 -10.44 -11.89 -7.62
CA ASP A 20 -10.60 -10.43 -7.71
C ASP A 20 -9.31 -9.71 -7.27
N VAL A 21 -8.68 -10.14 -6.17
CA VAL A 21 -7.40 -9.59 -5.70
C VAL A 21 -6.29 -9.84 -6.71
N ILE A 22 -6.19 -11.06 -7.29
CA ILE A 22 -5.19 -11.38 -8.31
C ILE A 22 -5.42 -10.53 -9.57
N SER A 23 -6.67 -10.39 -10.01
CA SER A 23 -7.05 -9.62 -11.19
C SER A 23 -6.72 -8.14 -11.01
N ASN A 24 -7.00 -7.58 -9.83
CA ASN A 24 -6.64 -6.21 -9.50
C ASN A 24 -5.11 -5.99 -9.49
N ASN A 25 -4.34 -6.93 -8.93
CA ASN A 25 -2.88 -6.88 -8.96
C ASN A 25 -2.34 -6.91 -10.39
N LEU A 26 -2.91 -7.77 -11.24
CA LEU A 26 -2.50 -7.89 -12.64
C LEU A 26 -2.82 -6.63 -13.43
N ALA A 27 -4.00 -6.04 -13.23
CA ALA A 27 -4.40 -4.80 -13.88
C ALA A 27 -3.47 -3.62 -13.51
N ASN A 28 -2.95 -3.60 -12.29
CA ASN A 28 -2.10 -2.53 -11.77
C ASN A 28 -0.59 -2.82 -11.88
N VAL A 29 -0.18 -3.82 -12.68
CA VAL A 29 1.24 -4.19 -12.83
C VAL A 29 2.11 -3.04 -13.34
N ASN A 30 1.53 -2.16 -14.17
CA ASN A 30 2.22 -1.00 -14.75
C ASN A 30 1.98 0.30 -13.98
N THR A 31 1.18 0.28 -12.91
CA THR A 31 0.88 1.46 -12.11
C THR A 31 2.08 1.83 -11.25
N THR A 32 2.59 3.06 -11.37
CA THR A 32 3.73 3.55 -10.61
C THR A 32 3.43 3.58 -9.12
N GLY A 33 4.36 3.10 -8.29
CA GLY A 33 4.17 3.08 -6.83
C GLY A 33 3.14 2.07 -6.30
N PHE A 34 2.46 1.30 -7.15
CA PHE A 34 1.46 0.32 -6.72
C PHE A 34 2.06 -0.78 -5.83
N LYS A 35 1.30 -1.16 -4.80
CA LYS A 35 1.63 -2.25 -3.89
C LYS A 35 0.58 -3.34 -3.98
N ARG A 36 1.05 -4.54 -4.34
CA ARG A 36 0.20 -5.71 -4.52
C ARG A 36 -0.50 -6.09 -3.22
N SER A 37 -1.73 -6.54 -3.36
CA SER A 37 -2.54 -7.04 -2.27
C SER A 37 -2.53 -8.57 -2.25
N ARG A 38 -2.69 -9.16 -1.06
CA ARG A 38 -2.78 -10.61 -0.85
C ARG A 38 -3.98 -10.91 0.04
N ALA A 39 -4.85 -11.81 -0.43
CA ALA A 39 -5.92 -12.35 0.40
C ALA A 39 -5.34 -13.35 1.42
N VAL A 40 -5.71 -13.19 2.69
CA VAL A 40 -5.35 -14.10 3.78
C VAL A 40 -6.58 -14.91 4.18
N PHE A 41 -6.44 -16.24 4.13
CA PHE A 41 -7.49 -17.19 4.47
C PHE A 41 -7.32 -17.65 5.90
N GLU A 42 -8.43 -17.77 6.63
CA GLU A 42 -8.49 -18.47 7.90
C GLU A 42 -9.62 -19.49 7.87
N ASP A 43 -9.44 -20.56 8.64
CA ASP A 43 -10.51 -21.52 8.88
C ASP A 43 -11.56 -20.94 9.83
N LEU A 44 -12.80 -21.40 9.67
CA LEU A 44 -13.89 -21.06 10.56
C LEU A 44 -13.95 -22.05 11.73
N LEU A 45 -14.58 -21.64 12.82
CA LEU A 45 -14.66 -22.41 14.07
C LEU A 45 -15.12 -23.85 13.84
N TYR A 46 -14.43 -24.80 14.47
CA TYR A 46 -14.79 -26.21 14.41
C TYR A 46 -15.99 -26.50 15.33
N GLN A 47 -16.96 -27.27 14.83
CA GLN A 47 -18.00 -27.83 15.68
C GLN A 47 -17.53 -29.18 16.23
N ASN A 48 -17.34 -29.23 17.54
CA ASN A 48 -17.06 -30.48 18.26
C ASN A 48 -18.37 -31.25 18.44
N VAL A 49 -18.49 -32.38 17.72
CA VAL A 49 -19.63 -33.30 17.85
C VAL A 49 -19.36 -34.35 18.92
N ARG A 50 -18.09 -34.76 19.07
CA ARG A 50 -17.62 -35.65 20.14
C ARG A 50 -16.22 -35.24 20.56
N GLU A 51 -15.97 -35.13 21.86
CA GLU A 51 -14.62 -34.90 22.36
C GLU A 51 -13.84 -36.20 22.45
N PRO A 52 -12.54 -36.21 22.09
CA PRO A 52 -11.68 -37.35 22.34
C PRO A 52 -11.65 -37.68 23.83
N GLY A 53 -11.79 -38.95 24.20
CA GLY A 53 -11.78 -39.37 25.61
C GLY A 53 -13.13 -39.35 26.32
N ALA A 54 -14.22 -38.93 25.67
CA ALA A 54 -15.57 -39.08 26.23
C ALA A 54 -15.92 -40.57 26.45
N GLN A 55 -16.62 -40.89 27.55
CA GLN A 55 -17.07 -42.26 27.84
C GLN A 55 -18.21 -42.65 26.88
N SER A 56 -18.01 -43.73 26.11
CA SER A 56 -19.07 -44.33 25.29
C SER A 56 -19.89 -45.36 26.07
N SER A 57 -19.32 -45.96 27.11
CA SER A 57 -19.99 -46.84 28.08
C SER A 57 -19.23 -46.81 29.42
N GLN A 58 -19.70 -47.52 30.46
CA GLN A 58 -18.99 -47.61 31.76
C GLN A 58 -17.55 -48.17 31.66
N GLN A 59 -17.18 -48.82 30.55
CA GLN A 59 -15.87 -49.47 30.37
C GLN A 59 -15.13 -49.06 29.08
N THR A 60 -15.69 -48.21 28.23
CA THR A 60 -15.04 -47.80 26.97
C THR A 60 -15.02 -46.30 26.77
N THR A 61 -13.85 -45.78 26.43
CA THR A 61 -13.61 -44.39 26.03
C THR A 61 -13.51 -44.28 24.51
N LEU A 62 -13.96 -43.15 23.96
CA LEU A 62 -13.83 -42.85 22.54
C LEU A 62 -12.37 -42.51 22.22
N PRO A 63 -11.69 -43.28 21.33
CA PRO A 63 -10.29 -43.06 21.01
C PRO A 63 -10.06 -41.84 20.10
N SER A 64 -11.08 -41.36 19.40
CA SER A 64 -11.03 -40.17 18.55
C SER A 64 -12.22 -39.24 18.79
N GLY A 65 -11.93 -37.94 18.77
CA GLY A 65 -12.96 -36.91 18.71
C GLY A 65 -13.52 -36.79 17.29
N MET A 66 -14.71 -36.21 17.18
CA MET A 66 -15.32 -35.84 15.91
C MET A 66 -15.47 -34.32 15.89
N GLN A 67 -14.62 -33.67 15.10
CA GLN A 67 -14.66 -32.23 14.85
C GLN A 67 -15.06 -31.99 13.39
N ILE A 68 -15.98 -31.07 13.16
CA ILE A 68 -16.45 -30.71 11.83
C ILE A 68 -16.07 -29.26 11.56
N GLY A 69 -15.20 -29.03 10.58
CA GLY A 69 -14.85 -27.68 10.12
C GLY A 69 -16.05 -26.99 9.46
N THR A 70 -16.23 -25.70 9.73
CA THR A 70 -17.39 -24.93 9.23
C THR A 70 -17.09 -24.11 7.97
N GLY A 71 -15.91 -24.28 7.37
CA GLY A 71 -15.50 -23.66 6.12
C GLY A 71 -14.34 -22.69 6.31
N THR A 72 -14.18 -21.76 5.37
CA THR A 72 -13.09 -20.76 5.37
C THR A 72 -13.66 -19.35 5.20
N ARG A 73 -12.89 -18.34 5.62
CA ARG A 73 -13.17 -16.93 5.29
C ARG A 73 -11.88 -16.20 4.92
N ILE A 74 -12.03 -15.08 4.23
CA ILE A 74 -10.94 -14.11 4.08
C ILE A 74 -11.00 -13.16 5.28
N VAL A 75 -9.86 -12.98 5.93
CA VAL A 75 -9.75 -12.17 7.16
C VAL A 75 -9.19 -10.79 6.89
N ALA A 76 -8.27 -10.70 5.93
CA ALA A 76 -7.74 -9.44 5.47
C ALA A 76 -7.26 -9.55 4.02
N THR A 77 -7.27 -8.40 3.36
CA THR A 77 -6.49 -8.19 2.14
C THR A 77 -5.28 -7.35 2.53
N GLU A 78 -4.17 -8.02 2.81
CA GLU A 78 -2.94 -7.37 3.24
C GLU A 78 -2.22 -6.77 2.04
N ARG A 79 -1.67 -5.56 2.20
CA ARG A 79 -0.87 -4.91 1.16
C ARG A 79 0.62 -5.14 1.43
N LEU A 80 1.33 -5.62 0.42
CA LEU A 80 2.74 -5.94 0.53
C LEU A 80 3.58 -4.75 0.06
N HIS A 81 4.19 -4.05 1.02
CA HIS A 81 5.04 -2.88 0.78
C HIS A 81 6.48 -3.24 0.34
N THR A 82 6.64 -4.25 -0.51
CA THR A 82 7.95 -4.63 -1.05
C THR A 82 8.40 -3.63 -2.12
N GLN A 83 9.72 -3.43 -2.23
CA GLN A 83 10.31 -2.64 -3.31
C GLN A 83 10.07 -3.32 -4.66
N GLY A 84 9.60 -2.55 -5.65
CA GLY A 84 9.45 -3.01 -7.03
C GLY A 84 10.68 -2.67 -7.87
N ASN A 85 10.69 -3.15 -9.11
CA ASN A 85 11.74 -2.80 -10.07
C ASN A 85 11.70 -1.29 -10.36
N LEU A 86 12.88 -0.67 -10.40
CA LEU A 86 13.03 0.73 -10.76
C LEU A 86 13.37 0.81 -12.25
N GLN A 87 12.71 1.70 -12.97
CA GLN A 87 12.96 1.98 -14.37
C GLN A 87 13.34 3.45 -14.51
N GLN A 88 14.40 3.73 -15.26
CA GLN A 88 14.82 5.11 -15.52
C GLN A 88 13.96 5.70 -16.63
N THR A 89 13.25 6.79 -16.35
CA THR A 89 12.36 7.45 -17.32
C THR A 89 13.03 8.57 -18.10
N GLY A 90 14.12 9.13 -17.56
CA GLY A 90 14.84 10.27 -18.15
C GLY A 90 14.20 11.64 -17.88
N ASN A 91 13.05 11.68 -17.21
CA ASN A 91 12.41 12.91 -16.77
C ASN A 91 13.01 13.37 -15.42
N SER A 92 13.25 14.68 -15.27
CA SER A 92 13.85 15.24 -14.05
C SER A 92 12.87 15.34 -12.88
N THR A 93 11.56 15.35 -13.16
CA THR A 93 10.51 15.40 -12.13
C THR A 93 10.07 14.01 -11.66
N ASP A 94 10.53 12.95 -12.34
CA ASP A 94 10.25 11.57 -11.94
C ASP A 94 11.26 11.12 -10.90
N VAL A 95 10.80 10.90 -9.68
CA VAL A 95 11.66 10.52 -8.54
C VAL A 95 11.24 9.18 -8.00
N ALA A 96 12.19 8.25 -7.90
CA ALA A 96 11.94 6.99 -7.21
C ALA A 96 12.74 6.91 -5.91
N ILE A 97 12.08 6.49 -4.84
CA ILE A 97 12.74 6.21 -3.56
C ILE A 97 13.28 4.77 -3.61
N ASN A 98 14.59 4.61 -3.44
CA ASN A 98 15.19 3.30 -3.26
C ASN A 98 15.29 2.96 -1.77
N GLY A 99 14.46 2.02 -1.31
CA GLY A 99 14.34 1.65 0.10
C GLY A 99 13.01 2.07 0.70
N ASN A 100 12.98 2.18 2.03
CA ASN A 100 11.78 2.50 2.79
C ASN A 100 11.50 4.01 2.80
N GLY A 101 10.23 4.38 2.94
CA GLY A 101 9.79 5.77 3.04
C GLY A 101 8.71 6.12 2.02
N PHE A 102 7.99 7.20 2.24
CA PHE A 102 6.91 7.68 1.39
C PHE A 102 7.08 9.18 1.18
N PHE A 103 6.75 9.65 -0.01
CA PHE A 103 6.56 11.07 -0.27
C PHE A 103 5.33 11.56 0.49
N GLN A 104 5.43 12.76 1.05
CA GLN A 104 4.33 13.44 1.71
C GLN A 104 3.70 14.41 0.72
N VAL A 105 2.38 14.40 0.66
CA VAL A 105 1.59 15.33 -0.16
C VAL A 105 0.46 15.91 0.67
N GLN A 106 0.07 17.13 0.38
CA GLN A 106 -1.04 17.77 1.06
C GLN A 106 -2.32 17.61 0.24
N MET A 107 -3.34 17.04 0.87
CA MET A 107 -4.67 16.92 0.29
C MET A 107 -5.41 18.28 0.32
N PRO A 108 -6.49 18.46 -0.47
CA PRO A 108 -7.23 19.72 -0.52
C PRO A 108 -7.90 20.10 0.80
N ASP A 109 -8.13 19.13 1.68
CA ASP A 109 -8.64 19.33 3.04
C ASP A 109 -7.55 19.79 4.03
N GLY A 110 -6.31 19.93 3.56
CA GLY A 110 -5.14 20.33 4.34
C GLY A 110 -4.43 19.18 5.07
N THR A 111 -4.98 17.97 5.03
CA THR A 111 -4.38 16.79 5.67
C THR A 111 -3.23 16.22 4.84
N LEU A 112 -2.36 15.44 5.48
CA LEU A 112 -1.24 14.79 4.81
C LEU A 112 -1.68 13.43 4.27
N ALA A 113 -1.28 13.16 3.03
CA ALA A 113 -1.30 11.84 2.44
C ALA A 113 0.12 11.42 2.05
N TYR A 114 0.31 10.12 1.88
CA TYR A 114 1.59 9.49 1.64
C TYR A 114 1.54 8.72 0.33
N THR A 115 2.62 8.74 -0.45
CA THR A 115 2.68 7.99 -1.71
C THR A 115 4.08 7.49 -2.01
N ARG A 116 4.16 6.40 -2.79
CA ARG A 116 5.39 5.91 -3.42
C ARG A 116 5.49 6.30 -4.88
N ASP A 117 4.45 6.93 -5.42
CA ASP A 117 4.43 7.47 -6.76
C ASP A 117 5.20 8.79 -6.75
N GLY A 118 6.25 8.86 -7.56
CA GLY A 118 7.03 10.07 -7.74
C GLY A 118 6.93 10.62 -9.16
N SER A 119 5.79 10.38 -9.82
CA SER A 119 5.41 11.08 -11.05
C SER A 119 4.94 12.50 -10.72
N PHE A 120 5.90 13.41 -10.53
CA PHE A 120 5.59 14.80 -10.20
C PHE A 120 5.55 15.70 -11.43
N GLN A 121 4.75 16.76 -11.33
CA GLN A 121 4.57 17.79 -12.34
C GLN A 121 4.66 19.17 -11.69
N ILE A 122 4.86 20.20 -12.49
CA ILE A 122 4.91 21.59 -12.02
C ILE A 122 3.60 22.26 -12.40
N ASN A 123 2.87 22.80 -11.42
CA ASN A 123 1.61 23.52 -11.67
C ASN A 123 1.86 24.97 -12.15
N ALA A 124 0.78 25.70 -12.46
CA ALA A 124 0.87 27.09 -12.93
C ALA A 124 1.51 28.06 -11.92
N GLN A 125 1.47 27.72 -10.62
CA GLN A 125 2.10 28.47 -9.53
C GLN A 125 3.58 28.11 -9.35
N GLY A 126 4.13 27.22 -10.19
CA GLY A 126 5.51 26.74 -10.07
C GLY A 126 5.70 25.69 -8.97
N GLN A 127 4.63 25.24 -8.32
CA GLN A 127 4.74 24.25 -7.25
C GLN A 127 4.80 22.84 -7.83
N LEU A 128 5.60 21.99 -7.18
CA LEU A 128 5.70 20.58 -7.51
C LEU A 128 4.50 19.84 -6.92
N VAL A 129 3.71 19.24 -7.81
CA VAL A 129 2.46 18.55 -7.52
C VAL A 129 2.48 17.11 -8.05
N THR A 130 1.65 16.24 -7.52
CA THR A 130 1.41 14.90 -8.09
C THR A 130 0.63 14.99 -9.41
N SER A 131 0.49 13.86 -10.12
CA SER A 131 -0.39 13.73 -11.29
C SER A 131 -1.85 14.18 -11.03
N SER A 132 -2.33 14.12 -9.79
CA SER A 132 -3.67 14.59 -9.38
C SER A 132 -3.71 16.07 -8.97
N GLY A 133 -2.56 16.77 -8.97
CA GLY A 133 -2.47 18.17 -8.59
C GLY A 133 -2.25 18.44 -7.10
N TYR A 134 -1.95 17.41 -6.28
CA TYR A 134 -1.67 17.59 -4.86
C TYR A 134 -0.23 18.07 -4.65
N PRO A 135 0.00 19.20 -3.96
CA PRO A 135 1.35 19.70 -3.71
C PRO A 135 2.13 18.76 -2.78
N VAL A 136 3.42 18.60 -3.07
CA VAL A 136 4.33 17.85 -2.19
C VAL A 136 4.61 18.63 -0.91
N GLN A 137 4.91 17.93 0.18
CA GLN A 137 5.25 18.54 1.46
C GLN A 137 6.66 18.14 1.92
N PRO A 138 7.52 19.11 2.33
CA PRO A 138 7.35 20.56 2.23
C PRO A 138 7.17 21.06 0.79
N ALA A 139 6.35 22.10 0.61
CA ALA A 139 6.10 22.69 -0.71
C ALA A 139 7.39 23.13 -1.41
N VAL A 140 7.66 22.57 -2.58
CA VAL A 140 8.78 22.94 -3.44
C VAL A 140 8.27 23.82 -4.57
N THR A 141 8.76 25.06 -4.66
CA THR A 141 8.38 26.00 -5.72
C THR A 141 9.55 26.22 -6.67
N VAL A 142 9.36 25.80 -7.91
CA VAL A 142 10.28 25.95 -9.02
C VAL A 142 10.00 27.29 -9.71
N PRO A 143 10.97 28.21 -9.77
CA PRO A 143 10.76 29.50 -10.42
C PRO A 143 10.67 29.33 -11.94
N GLN A 144 9.83 30.14 -12.60
CA GLN A 144 9.55 30.01 -14.05
C GLN A 144 10.78 30.24 -14.95
N ASN A 145 11.79 30.93 -14.45
CA ASN A 145 13.06 31.13 -15.16
C ASN A 145 14.05 29.98 -14.96
N ALA A 146 13.68 28.87 -14.32
CA ALA A 146 14.56 27.71 -14.20
C ALA A 146 14.76 27.01 -15.55
N THR A 147 16.01 26.80 -15.95
CA THR A 147 16.39 26.08 -17.17
C THR A 147 16.42 24.56 -16.95
N SER A 148 16.85 24.13 -15.77
CA SER A 148 16.93 22.72 -15.40
C SER A 148 16.63 22.52 -13.92
N LEU A 149 16.00 21.39 -13.60
CA LEU A 149 15.70 20.94 -12.25
C LEU A 149 16.50 19.66 -11.98
N THR A 150 17.24 19.63 -10.87
CA THR A 150 18.03 18.48 -10.45
C THR A 150 17.69 18.13 -9.01
N ILE A 151 17.40 16.85 -8.77
CA ILE A 151 17.06 16.32 -7.45
C ILE A 151 18.22 15.46 -6.99
N GLY A 152 18.85 15.85 -5.88
CA GLY A 152 19.92 15.10 -5.25
C GLY A 152 19.42 13.81 -4.60
N LYS A 153 20.34 12.86 -4.36
CA LYS A 153 20.02 11.60 -3.65
C LYS A 153 19.59 11.81 -2.20
N ASP A 154 19.95 12.96 -1.64
CA ASP A 154 19.58 13.46 -0.33
C ASP A 154 18.19 14.13 -0.32
N GLY A 155 17.50 14.17 -1.45
CA GLY A 155 16.18 14.80 -1.61
C GLY A 155 16.25 16.30 -1.88
N VAL A 156 17.45 16.90 -1.92
CA VAL A 156 17.60 18.34 -2.16
C VAL A 156 17.24 18.66 -3.61
N VAL A 157 16.26 19.56 -3.77
CA VAL A 157 15.83 20.03 -5.09
C VAL A 157 16.57 21.30 -5.42
N THR A 158 17.34 21.27 -6.50
CA THR A 158 18.10 22.41 -6.99
C THR A 158 17.69 22.78 -8.40
N VAL A 159 17.80 24.06 -8.74
CA VAL A 159 17.51 24.57 -10.08
C VAL A 159 18.68 25.39 -10.60
N THR A 160 18.82 25.42 -11.91
CA THR A 160 19.77 26.29 -12.60
C THR A 160 19.00 27.40 -13.30
N THR A 161 19.29 28.65 -12.98
CA THR A 161 18.67 29.82 -13.63
C THR A 161 19.65 30.48 -14.61
N PRO A 162 19.16 31.09 -15.71
CA PRO A 162 19.99 31.83 -16.64
C PRO A 162 20.82 32.90 -15.93
N GLY A 163 22.13 32.92 -16.19
CA GLY A 163 23.05 33.92 -15.62
C GLY A 163 23.69 33.54 -14.29
N THR A 164 23.40 32.35 -13.73
CA THR A 164 24.07 31.84 -12.52
C THR A 164 24.75 30.51 -12.82
N VAL A 165 26.05 30.41 -12.51
CA VAL A 165 26.84 29.16 -12.70
C VAL A 165 26.55 28.14 -11.59
N ASN A 166 26.13 28.61 -10.42
CA ASN A 166 25.81 27.77 -9.27
C ASN A 166 24.33 27.40 -9.25
N ASN A 167 24.05 26.14 -8.93
CA ASN A 167 22.69 25.67 -8.68
C ASN A 167 22.14 26.29 -7.39
N THR A 168 20.89 26.75 -7.41
CA THR A 168 20.19 27.28 -6.24
C THR A 168 19.25 26.22 -5.67
N GLN A 169 19.23 26.04 -4.36
CA GLN A 169 18.31 25.13 -3.70
C GLN A 169 16.92 25.77 -3.58
N VAL A 170 15.90 25.08 -4.07
CA VAL A 170 14.48 25.52 -4.04
C VAL A 170 13.64 24.75 -3.03
N GLY A 171 14.14 23.61 -2.54
CA GLY A 171 13.45 22.81 -1.56
C GLY A 171 14.20 21.52 -1.20
N THR A 172 13.57 20.71 -0.37
CA THR A 172 14.04 19.35 -0.08
C THR A 172 12.85 18.44 0.12
N PHE A 173 12.91 17.23 -0.45
CA PHE A 173 11.94 16.19 -0.18
C PHE A 173 12.16 15.61 1.20
N GLN A 174 11.08 15.50 1.97
CA GLN A 174 11.08 14.76 3.22
C GLN A 174 10.34 13.45 3.01
N LEU A 175 10.97 12.36 3.44
CA LEU A 175 10.35 11.04 3.41
C LEU A 175 9.75 10.73 4.77
N ALA A 176 8.50 10.29 4.77
CA ALA A 176 7.84 9.73 5.95
C ALA A 176 8.09 8.23 6.00
N ASN A 177 8.46 7.70 7.16
CA ASN A 177 8.58 6.25 7.36
C ASN A 177 7.57 5.77 8.40
N PHE A 178 7.06 4.56 8.24
CA PHE A 178 6.05 3.98 9.11
C PHE A 178 6.59 2.70 9.75
N ILE A 179 6.26 2.48 11.01
CA ILE A 179 6.61 1.23 11.71
C ILE A 179 5.87 0.07 11.07
N ASN A 180 4.59 0.28 10.75
CA ASN A 180 3.75 -0.72 10.10
C ASN A 180 3.09 -0.15 8.82
N PRO A 181 3.76 -0.27 7.66
CA PRO A 181 3.19 0.18 6.39
C PRO A 181 1.88 -0.51 6.01
N ALA A 182 1.64 -1.75 6.45
CA ALA A 182 0.39 -2.47 6.17
C ALA A 182 -0.82 -1.86 6.90
N GLY A 183 -0.61 -1.07 7.95
CA GLY A 183 -1.65 -0.31 8.64
C GLY A 183 -2.12 0.94 7.88
N LEU A 184 -1.43 1.34 6.81
CA LEU A 184 -1.82 2.51 6.02
C LEU A 184 -3.14 2.26 5.28
N ARG A 185 -4.05 3.24 5.33
CA ARG A 185 -5.32 3.18 4.60
C ARG A 185 -5.13 3.73 3.20
N SER A 186 -5.38 2.92 2.17
CA SER A 186 -5.38 3.41 0.79
C SER A 186 -6.57 4.32 0.52
N MET A 187 -6.33 5.46 -0.13
CA MET A 187 -7.36 6.44 -0.48
C MET A 187 -7.69 6.47 -1.99
N GLY A 188 -7.11 5.55 -2.77
CA GLY A 188 -7.10 5.63 -4.23
C GLY A 188 -5.89 6.43 -4.74
N GLU A 189 -5.66 6.45 -6.05
CA GLU A 189 -4.58 7.21 -6.70
C GLU A 189 -3.17 6.95 -6.13
N ASN A 190 -2.93 5.74 -5.60
CA ASN A 190 -1.71 5.36 -4.87
C ASN A 190 -1.40 6.21 -3.63
N LEU A 191 -2.40 6.93 -3.11
CA LEU A 191 -2.34 7.69 -1.87
C LEU A 191 -2.69 6.81 -0.67
N TYR A 192 -2.04 7.11 0.44
CA TYR A 192 -2.21 6.46 1.72
C TYR A 192 -2.45 7.51 2.81
N ALA A 193 -3.40 7.25 3.70
CA ALA A 193 -3.56 7.98 4.94
C ALA A 193 -2.94 7.19 6.10
N GLU A 194 -2.38 7.92 7.06
CA GLU A 194 -1.98 7.38 8.34
C GLU A 194 -3.22 6.88 9.11
N THR A 195 -3.04 5.77 9.83
CA THR A 195 -3.99 5.27 10.80
C THR A 195 -3.28 5.00 12.13
N GLU A 196 -4.04 4.77 13.18
CA GLU A 196 -3.50 4.35 14.48
C GLU A 196 -2.63 3.07 14.39
N ALA A 197 -2.88 2.21 13.39
CA ALA A 197 -2.15 0.97 13.20
C ALA A 197 -0.83 1.13 12.44
N SER A 198 -0.58 2.26 11.77
CA SER A 198 0.63 2.47 10.95
C SER A 198 1.79 3.13 11.69
N GLU A 199 1.47 4.00 12.66
CA GLU A 199 2.38 4.80 13.50
C GLU A 199 3.59 5.40 12.75
N LEU A 200 3.52 6.71 12.47
CA LEU A 200 4.61 7.47 11.85
C LEU A 200 5.86 7.49 12.74
N ARG A 201 7.04 7.29 12.14
CA ARG A 201 8.35 7.29 12.80
C ARG A 201 9.18 8.51 12.46
#